data_AF-A0A2V9ISD4-F1
#
_entry.id   AF-A0A2V9ISD4-F1
#
_cell.length_a   1.000
_cell.length_b   1.000
_cell.length_c   1.000
_cell.angle_alpha   90.00
_cell.angle_beta   90.00
_cell.angle_gamma   90.00
#
_symmetry.space_group_name_H-M   'P 1'
#
loop_
_entity.id
_entity.type
_entity.pdbx_description
1 polymer ?
#
loop_
_entity_poly.entity_id
_entity_poly.type
_entity_poly.pdbx_seq_one_letter_code
_entity_poly.pdbx_strand_id
1 'polypeptide(L)'
;MDDFAVAGHRYFTEAVRELARKSINPVKVLIDGAHDMGMKVHVGVRPAGWSYGEVLKEYWETPFYRQHVEWLCIDRDGAPTTRLSWAVPEVRKRLTDLLGEAVSFGADGAHVVFNRGYPIVLFEQPFVEMFQKQYGEDPENWTRKWTLG
;
A
#
# COMPACT_ATOMS: atom_id res chain seq x y z
N MET A 1 -23.39 -4.49 -17.12
CA MET A 1 -22.91 -5.27 -15.96
C MET A 1 -22.38 -4.22 -14.99
N ASP A 2 -22.78 -4.24 -13.72
CA ASP A 2 -22.30 -3.26 -12.73
C ASP A 2 -20.79 -3.48 -12.53
N ASP A 3 -19.97 -2.42 -12.55
CA ASP A 3 -18.51 -2.51 -12.43
C ASP A 3 -18.06 -2.88 -11.00
N PHE A 4 -19.01 -2.98 -10.06
CA PHE A 4 -18.77 -3.35 -8.67
C PHE A 4 -19.20 -4.79 -8.36
N ALA A 5 -18.29 -5.56 -7.76
CA ALA A 5 -18.58 -6.93 -7.32
C ALA A 5 -19.69 -7.03 -6.25
N VAL A 6 -19.87 -6.01 -5.41
CA VAL A 6 -20.94 -5.94 -4.40
C VAL A 6 -21.43 -4.51 -4.21
N ALA A 7 -22.72 -4.34 -3.88
CA ALA A 7 -23.35 -3.03 -3.72
C ALA A 7 -22.65 -2.14 -2.67
N GLY A 8 -22.09 -2.74 -1.61
CA GLY A 8 -21.36 -2.00 -0.58
C GLY A 8 -20.13 -1.26 -1.11
N HIS A 9 -19.42 -1.82 -2.10
CA HIS A 9 -18.28 -1.15 -2.73
C HIS A 9 -18.73 0.08 -3.52
N ARG A 10 -19.85 -0.04 -4.23
CA ARG A 10 -20.45 1.08 -4.96
C ARG A 10 -20.79 2.23 -4.01
N TYR A 11 -21.51 1.94 -2.93
CA TYR A 11 -21.90 2.97 -1.95
C TYR A 11 -20.71 3.69 -1.32
N PHE A 12 -19.65 2.94 -0.98
CA PHE A 12 -18.43 3.55 -0.48
C PHE A 12 -17.77 4.45 -1.53
N THR A 13 -17.57 3.96 -2.76
CA THR A 13 -16.92 4.72 -3.83
C THR A 13 -17.72 5.99 -4.16
N GLU A 14 -19.05 5.91 -4.23
CA GLU A 14 -19.93 7.06 -4.45
C GLU A 14 -19.85 8.06 -3.29
N ALA A 15 -19.83 7.58 -2.03
CA ALA A 15 -19.69 8.46 -0.87
C ALA A 15 -18.36 9.22 -0.89
N VAL A 16 -17.23 8.55 -1.19
CA VAL A 16 -15.92 9.19 -1.30
C VAL A 16 -15.90 10.23 -2.44
N ARG A 17 -16.50 9.90 -3.60
CA ARG A 17 -16.62 10.84 -4.72
C ARG A 17 -17.45 12.07 -4.36
N GLU A 18 -18.56 11.89 -3.64
CA GLU A 18 -19.42 13.00 -3.23
C GLU A 18 -18.74 13.90 -2.19
N LEU A 19 -17.98 13.32 -1.25
CA LEU A 19 -17.15 14.09 -0.32
C LEU A 19 -16.11 14.94 -1.07
N ALA A 20 -15.43 14.34 -2.05
CA ALA A 20 -14.48 15.07 -2.90
C ALA A 20 -15.16 16.21 -3.69
N ARG A 21 -16.35 15.98 -4.24
CA ARG A 21 -17.14 17.01 -4.96
C ARG A 21 -17.51 18.19 -4.05
N LYS A 22 -17.71 17.93 -2.76
CA LYS A 22 -17.98 18.96 -1.73
C LYS A 22 -16.71 19.56 -1.13
N SER A 23 -15.52 19.18 -1.61
CA SER A 23 -14.23 19.58 -1.04
C SER A 23 -14.09 19.20 0.45
N ILE A 24 -14.73 18.10 0.86
CA ILE A 24 -14.64 17.56 2.21
C ILE A 24 -13.54 16.51 2.23
N ASN A 25 -12.51 16.74 3.04
CA ASN A 25 -11.47 15.74 3.31
C ASN A 25 -11.91 14.86 4.49
N PRO A 26 -12.30 13.59 4.27
CA PRO A 26 -12.78 12.72 5.34
C PRO A 26 -11.72 12.42 6.39
N VAL A 27 -10.44 12.36 6.03
CA VAL A 27 -9.35 12.09 6.97
C VAL A 27 -9.23 13.25 7.95
N LYS A 28 -9.26 14.49 7.45
CA LYS A 28 -9.23 15.67 8.31
C LYS A 28 -10.45 15.76 9.23
N VAL A 29 -11.66 15.52 8.71
CA VAL A 29 -12.89 15.52 9.54
C VAL A 29 -12.81 14.51 10.67
N LEU A 30 -12.27 13.32 10.42
CA LEU A 30 -12.07 12.29 11.44
C LEU A 30 -11.03 12.70 12.48
N ILE A 31 -9.93 13.32 12.06
CA ILE A 31 -8.88 13.83 12.95
C ILE A 31 -9.46 14.91 13.87
N ASP A 32 -10.09 15.94 13.29
CA ASP A 32 -10.65 17.07 14.05
C ASP A 32 -11.68 16.58 15.07
N GLY A 33 -12.60 15.70 14.66
CA GLY A 33 -13.61 15.15 15.57
C GLY A 33 -13.01 14.29 16.70
N ALA A 34 -11.92 13.57 16.46
CA ALA A 34 -11.23 12.82 17.50
C ALA A 34 -10.52 13.76 18.49
N HIS A 35 -9.95 14.86 18.01
CA HIS A 35 -9.34 15.89 18.85
C HIS A 35 -10.36 16.61 19.72
N ASP A 36 -11.56 16.90 19.20
CA ASP A 36 -12.68 17.46 19.98
C ASP A 36 -13.09 16.54 21.15
N MET A 37 -12.84 15.24 21.03
CA MET A 37 -13.06 14.24 22.09
C MET A 37 -11.83 14.03 22.98
N GLY A 38 -10.74 14.78 22.80
CA GLY A 38 -9.51 14.65 23.58
C GLY A 38 -8.68 13.40 23.23
N MET A 39 -8.91 12.78 22.07
CA MET A 39 -8.16 11.61 21.62
C MET A 39 -6.95 12.01 20.76
N LYS A 40 -5.94 11.13 20.70
CA LYS A 40 -4.86 11.22 19.72
C LYS A 40 -5.12 10.30 18.54
N VAL A 41 -4.74 10.72 17.34
CA VAL A 41 -4.97 9.97 16.10
C VAL A 41 -3.65 9.61 15.44
N HIS A 42 -3.45 8.31 15.22
CA HIS A 42 -2.34 7.78 14.43
C HIS A 42 -2.90 7.15 13.14
N VAL A 43 -2.69 7.79 12.00
CA VAL A 43 -3.21 7.28 10.72
C VAL A 43 -2.37 6.08 10.26
N GLY A 44 -3.05 4.96 10.01
CA GLY A 44 -2.43 3.71 9.60
C GLY A 44 -2.66 3.40 8.13
N VAL A 45 -1.60 3.05 7.39
CA VAL A 45 -1.70 2.56 6.01
C VAL A 45 -1.26 1.10 5.96
N ARG A 46 -2.02 0.26 5.24
CA ARG A 46 -1.64 -1.13 4.97
C ARG A 46 -0.53 -1.15 3.92
N PRO A 47 0.62 -1.79 4.20
CA PRO A 47 1.65 -1.94 3.20
C PRO A 47 1.12 -2.78 2.03
N ALA A 48 1.42 -2.37 0.79
CA ALA A 48 1.10 -3.08 -0.44
C ALA A 48 -0.38 -3.46 -0.74
N GLY A 49 -1.35 -2.82 -0.06
CA GLY A 49 -2.79 -2.96 -0.34
C GLY A 49 -3.27 -2.21 -1.59
N TRP A 50 -2.56 -2.34 -2.72
CA TRP A 50 -2.84 -1.58 -3.95
C TRP A 50 -3.92 -2.19 -4.84
N SER A 51 -3.99 -3.52 -4.87
CA SER A 51 -5.03 -4.28 -5.55
C SER A 51 -5.21 -5.64 -4.88
N TYR A 52 -6.37 -6.25 -5.12
CA TYR A 52 -6.72 -7.60 -4.68
C TYR A 52 -7.08 -8.54 -5.84
N GLY A 53 -7.33 -8.01 -7.04
CA GLY A 53 -7.70 -8.78 -8.22
C GLY A 53 -8.74 -8.07 -9.10
N GLU A 54 -9.02 -8.66 -10.27
CA GLU A 54 -9.88 -8.10 -11.33
C GLU A 54 -11.26 -7.65 -10.85
N VAL A 55 -11.87 -8.44 -9.97
CA VAL A 55 -13.22 -8.19 -9.44
C VAL A 55 -13.32 -6.97 -8.52
N LEU A 56 -12.18 -6.40 -8.11
CA LEU A 56 -12.10 -5.37 -7.08
C LEU A 56 -11.40 -4.08 -7.54
N LYS A 57 -11.15 -3.95 -8.85
CA LYS A 57 -10.39 -2.84 -9.45
C LYS A 57 -10.96 -1.47 -9.16
N GLU A 58 -12.28 -1.30 -9.25
CA GLU A 58 -12.95 0.00 -9.05
C GLU A 58 -12.99 0.45 -7.59
N TYR A 59 -12.66 -0.44 -6.66
CA TYR A 59 -12.63 -0.14 -5.23
C TYR A 59 -11.21 0.02 -4.70
N TRP A 60 -10.26 -0.81 -5.16
CA TRP A 60 -8.91 -0.85 -4.61
C TRP A 60 -7.87 -0.10 -5.43
N GLU A 61 -7.98 -0.12 -6.76
CA GLU A 61 -6.88 0.37 -7.59
C GLU A 61 -6.86 1.88 -7.67
N THR A 62 -5.64 2.41 -7.57
CA THR A 62 -5.36 3.84 -7.78
C THR A 62 -4.72 4.04 -9.15
N PRO A 63 -4.77 5.26 -9.73
CA PRO A 63 -4.03 5.56 -10.94
C PRO A 63 -2.53 5.21 -10.84
N PHE A 64 -1.93 5.46 -9.67
CA PHE A 64 -0.54 5.10 -9.38
C PHE A 64 -0.29 3.59 -9.55
N TYR A 65 -1.18 2.73 -9.07
CA TYR A 65 -1.05 1.29 -9.28
C TYR A 65 -1.15 0.90 -10.75
N ARG A 66 -2.18 1.40 -11.45
CA ARG A 66 -2.44 1.04 -12.86
C ARG A 66 -1.33 1.50 -13.82
N GLN A 67 -0.67 2.61 -13.49
CA GLN A 67 0.41 3.19 -14.30
C GLN A 67 1.78 2.56 -14.05
N HIS A 68 1.93 1.74 -13.00
CA HIS A 68 3.22 1.23 -12.53
C HIS A 68 3.22 -0.29 -12.32
N VAL A 69 2.61 -1.03 -13.25
CA VAL A 69 2.54 -2.50 -13.20
C VAL A 69 3.92 -3.15 -13.38
N GLU A 70 4.90 -2.43 -13.90
CA GLU A 70 6.30 -2.83 -13.97
C GLU A 70 6.99 -2.90 -12.60
N TRP A 71 6.37 -2.34 -11.55
CA TRP A 71 6.88 -2.40 -10.17
C TRP A 71 6.22 -3.48 -9.32
N LEU A 72 5.44 -4.39 -9.92
CA LEU A 72 4.83 -5.48 -9.17
C LEU A 72 5.89 -6.43 -8.60
N CYS A 73 5.64 -6.97 -7.41
CA CYS A 73 6.45 -8.05 -6.87
C CYS A 73 6.27 -9.28 -7.76
N ILE A 74 7.37 -10.00 -7.99
CA ILE A 74 7.42 -11.20 -8.82
C ILE A 74 7.67 -12.42 -7.91
N ASP A 75 6.83 -13.43 -8.03
CA ASP A 75 7.00 -14.69 -7.29
C ASP A 75 8.11 -15.56 -7.90
N ARG A 76 8.52 -16.63 -7.21
CA ARG A 76 9.63 -17.51 -7.63
C ARG A 76 9.42 -18.17 -9.00
N ASP A 77 8.17 -18.34 -9.42
CA ASP A 77 7.82 -18.92 -10.71
C ASP A 77 7.74 -17.87 -11.84
N GLY A 78 8.08 -16.62 -11.53
CA GLY A 78 8.02 -15.49 -12.45
C GLY A 78 6.65 -14.83 -12.56
N ALA A 79 5.63 -15.30 -11.82
CA ALA A 79 4.30 -14.71 -11.87
C ALA A 79 4.25 -13.35 -11.16
N PRO A 80 3.63 -12.31 -11.76
CA PRO A 80 3.41 -11.05 -11.08
C PRO A 80 2.31 -11.17 -10.01
N THR A 81 2.52 -10.51 -8.88
CA THR A 81 1.52 -10.39 -7.83
C THR A 81 0.67 -9.11 -7.99
N THR A 82 -0.27 -8.86 -7.08
CA THR A 82 -1.01 -7.58 -7.01
C THR A 82 -0.35 -6.54 -6.09
N ARG A 83 0.91 -6.75 -5.71
CA ARG A 83 1.66 -5.94 -4.73
C ARG A 83 2.74 -5.14 -5.45
N LEU A 84 2.86 -3.84 -5.18
CA LEU A 84 4.01 -3.06 -5.66
C LEU A 84 5.19 -3.26 -4.70
N SER A 85 6.35 -3.53 -5.28
CA SER A 85 7.58 -3.84 -4.55
C SER A 85 8.12 -2.63 -3.81
N TRP A 86 8.45 -2.84 -2.55
CA TRP A 86 9.16 -1.88 -1.72
C TRP A 86 10.65 -1.84 -2.00
N ALA A 87 11.19 -2.71 -2.86
CA ALA A 87 12.56 -2.54 -3.36
C ALA A 87 12.66 -1.33 -4.29
N VAL A 88 11.56 -0.93 -4.94
CA VAL A 88 11.46 0.27 -5.78
C VAL A 88 11.37 1.54 -4.92
N PRO A 89 12.31 2.50 -5.05
CA PRO A 89 12.32 3.74 -4.25
C PRO A 89 11.04 4.57 -4.36
N GLU A 90 10.45 4.63 -5.54
CA GLU A 90 9.24 5.40 -5.86
C GLU A 90 8.02 4.87 -5.12
N VAL A 91 7.92 3.54 -4.96
CA VAL A 91 6.85 2.90 -4.17
C VAL A 91 6.97 3.29 -2.69
N ARG A 92 8.20 3.25 -2.14
CA ARG A 92 8.45 3.70 -0.76
C ARG A 92 8.15 5.19 -0.59
N LYS A 93 8.55 6.02 -1.56
CA LYS A 93 8.29 7.45 -1.55
C LYS A 93 6.79 7.75 -1.56
N ARG A 94 6.01 7.05 -2.40
CA ARG A 94 4.55 7.22 -2.45
C ARG A 94 3.90 6.93 -1.10
N LEU A 95 4.37 5.89 -0.40
CA LEU A 95 3.87 5.55 0.93
C LEU A 95 4.24 6.61 1.97
N THR A 96 5.49 7.08 1.98
CA THR A 96 5.94 8.10 2.94
C THR A 96 5.25 9.44 2.68
N ASP A 97 5.02 9.80 1.42
CA ASP A 97 4.26 11.01 1.05
C ASP A 97 2.82 10.92 1.58
N LEU A 98 2.14 9.76 1.44
CA LEU A 98 0.78 9.55 1.95
C LEU A 98 0.71 9.64 3.48
N LEU A 99 1.68 9.04 4.18
CA LEU A 99 1.75 9.13 5.64
C LEU A 99 2.06 10.57 6.10
N GLY A 100 2.93 11.29 5.37
CA GLY A 100 3.22 12.70 5.61
C GLY A 100 2.02 13.60 5.37
N GLU A 101 1.22 13.32 4.33
CA GLU A 101 -0.04 14.02 4.07
C GLU A 101 -1.02 13.86 5.24
N ALA A 102 -1.18 12.65 5.79
CA ALA A 102 -2.02 12.42 6.96
C ALA A 102 -1.59 13.23 8.19
N VAL A 103 -0.27 13.31 8.45
CA VAL A 103 0.28 14.16 9.51
C VAL A 103 0.04 15.64 9.21
N SER A 104 0.15 16.07 7.96
CA SER A 104 -0.11 17.45 7.55
C SER A 104 -1.56 17.89 7.78
N PHE A 105 -2.51 16.95 7.83
CA PHE A 105 -3.90 17.20 8.19
C PHE A 105 -4.15 17.34 9.69
N GLY A 106 -3.13 17.12 10.54
CA GLY A 106 -3.19 17.29 11.99
C GLY A 106 -3.10 15.99 12.78
N ALA A 107 -2.86 14.82 12.16
CA ALA A 107 -2.69 13.58 12.91
C ALA A 107 -1.47 13.65 13.84
N ASP A 108 -1.59 13.09 15.05
CA ASP A 108 -0.53 13.02 16.06
C ASP A 108 0.62 12.07 15.66
N GLY A 109 0.35 11.19 14.69
CA GLY A 109 1.34 10.30 14.13
C GLY A 109 0.82 9.52 12.93
N ALA A 110 1.72 8.74 12.34
CA ALA A 110 1.39 7.81 11.27
C ALA A 110 2.13 6.49 11.48
N HIS A 111 1.56 5.40 10.98
CA HIS A 111 2.19 4.09 11.09
C HIS A 111 1.89 3.20 9.88
N VAL A 112 2.78 2.23 9.67
CA VAL A 112 2.59 1.16 8.71
C VAL A 112 2.01 -0.05 9.44
N VAL A 113 0.91 -0.59 8.92
CA VAL A 113 0.22 -1.75 9.49
C VAL A 113 0.92 -3.04 9.04
N PHE A 114 2.09 -3.35 9.62
CA PHE A 114 2.93 -4.48 9.19
C PHE A 114 2.28 -5.86 9.37
N ASN A 115 1.24 -6.01 10.18
CA ASN A 115 0.57 -7.31 10.34
C ASN A 115 -0.41 -7.64 9.19
N ARG A 116 -0.51 -6.81 8.15
CA ARG A 116 -1.37 -7.02 6.98
C ARG A 116 -0.69 -6.51 5.71
N GLY A 117 -1.05 -7.09 4.55
CA GLY A 117 -0.64 -6.57 3.24
C GLY A 117 0.67 -7.14 2.68
N TYR A 118 1.18 -8.23 3.24
CA TYR A 118 2.26 -8.99 2.63
C TYR A 118 1.85 -9.67 1.30
N PRO A 119 2.82 -9.98 0.43
CA PRO A 119 4.25 -9.62 0.51
C PRO A 119 4.53 -8.17 0.09
N ILE A 120 5.63 -7.59 0.60
CA ILE A 120 6.10 -6.22 0.24
C ILE A 120 7.34 -6.21 -0.65
N VAL A 121 8.01 -7.36 -0.75
CA VAL A 121 9.19 -7.61 -1.59
C VAL A 121 9.20 -9.12 -1.89
N LEU A 122 9.54 -9.51 -3.11
CA LEU A 122 9.72 -10.92 -3.51
C LEU A 122 10.99 -11.07 -4.34
N PHE A 123 10.91 -11.52 -5.60
CA PHE A 123 12.04 -11.84 -6.48
C PHE A 123 12.14 -10.91 -7.69
N GLU A 124 11.45 -9.77 -7.67
CA GLU A 124 11.58 -8.75 -8.69
C GLU A 124 13.01 -8.22 -8.81
N GLN A 125 13.41 -7.82 -10.03
CA GLN A 125 14.76 -7.36 -10.35
C GLN A 125 15.32 -6.30 -9.38
N PRO A 126 14.57 -5.26 -8.95
CA PRO A 126 15.07 -4.29 -7.99
C PRO A 126 15.48 -4.90 -6.64
N PHE A 127 14.80 -5.96 -6.19
CA PHE A 127 15.20 -6.70 -5.00
C PHE A 127 16.45 -7.54 -5.26
N VAL A 128 16.49 -8.27 -6.37
CA VAL A 128 17.63 -9.14 -6.72
C VAL A 128 18.92 -8.33 -6.78
N GLU A 129 18.90 -7.18 -7.46
CA GLU A 129 20.05 -6.29 -7.57
C GLU A 129 20.49 -5.73 -6.21
N MET A 130 19.53 -5.31 -5.38
CA MET A 130 19.81 -4.82 -4.03
C MET A 130 20.42 -5.93 -3.15
N PHE A 131 19.88 -7.14 -3.25
CA PHE A 131 20.35 -8.30 -2.49
C PHE A 131 21.77 -8.71 -2.91
N GLN A 132 22.00 -8.87 -4.21
CA GLN A 132 23.32 -9.21 -4.76
C GLN A 132 24.35 -8.14 -4.42
N LYS A 133 24.00 -6.85 -4.49
CA LYS A 133 24.88 -5.77 -4.07
C LYS A 133 25.26 -5.86 -2.58
N GLN A 134 24.33 -6.27 -1.73
CA GLN A 134 24.55 -6.34 -0.28
C GLN A 134 25.27 -7.61 0.17
N TYR A 135 24.98 -8.75 -0.46
CA TYR A 135 25.41 -10.06 0.01
C TYR A 135 26.34 -10.81 -0.96
N GLY A 136 26.48 -10.33 -2.20
CA GLY A 136 27.31 -10.97 -3.22
C GLY A 136 26.76 -12.31 -3.75
N GLU A 137 25.52 -12.64 -3.41
CA GLU A 137 24.88 -13.94 -3.68
C GLU A 137 23.54 -13.74 -4.36
N ASP A 138 23.08 -14.78 -5.06
CA ASP A 138 21.75 -14.80 -5.67
C ASP A 138 20.67 -15.17 -4.64
N PRO A 139 19.59 -14.36 -4.48
CA PRO A 139 18.52 -14.68 -3.54
C PRO A 139 17.79 -15.99 -3.83
N GLU A 140 17.78 -16.48 -5.07
CA GLU A 140 17.18 -17.79 -5.42
C GLU A 140 17.98 -18.96 -4.84
N ASN A 141 19.31 -18.82 -4.80
CA ASN A 141 20.25 -19.81 -4.27
C ASN A 141 20.54 -19.62 -2.78
N TRP A 142 19.98 -18.56 -2.16
CA TRP A 142 20.29 -18.19 -0.79
C TRP A 142 19.61 -19.14 0.22
N THR A 143 20.33 -20.19 0.62
CA THR A 143 19.94 -21.06 1.72
C THR A 143 20.68 -20.68 3.00
N ARG A 144 20.27 -19.59 3.67
CA ARG A 144 20.75 -19.39 5.06
C ARG A 144 20.09 -20.47 5.91
N LYS A 145 20.88 -21.44 6.37
CA LYS A 145 20.48 -22.31 7.49
C LYS A 145 20.01 -21.37 8.60
N TRP A 146 18.75 -21.49 9.02
CA TRP A 146 18.24 -20.83 10.21
C TRP A 146 18.95 -21.43 11.43
N THR A 147 20.21 -21.05 11.67
CA THR A 147 20.81 -21.23 12.99
C THR A 147 20.24 -20.13 13.86
N LEU A 148 19.12 -20.45 14.52
CA LEU A 148 18.71 -19.79 15.75
C LEU A 148 19.86 -19.98 16.74
N GLY A 149 20.73 -18.97 16.83
CA GLY A 149 21.68 -18.78 17.92
C GLY A 149 21.09 -17.80 18.92
#